data_AF-X1SPS6-F1
#
_entry.id   AF-X1SPS6-F1
#
_cell.length_a   1.000
_cell.length_b   1.000
_cell.length_c   1.000
_cell.angle_alpha   90.00
_cell.angle_beta   90.00
_cell.angle_gamma   90.00
#
_symmetry.space_group_name_H-M   'P 1'
#
loop_
_entity.id
_entity.type
_entity.pdbx_description
1 polymer ?
#
loop_
_entity_poly.entity_id
_entity_poly.type
_entity_poly.pdbx_seq_one_letter_code
_entity_poly.pdbx_strand_id
1 'polypeptide(L)'
;MPTLAVIACIAVFPFIITANYSFHTIKLNVPHLGRPYVEFENYIRLLSSSRFTDSFKITLFFASVVVVAQLLFGLAIALVLNKEFKGRGAIRATILA
;
A
#
# COMPACT_ATOMS: atom_id res chain seq x y z
N MET A 1 16.60 -22.37 0.68
CA MET A 1 15.61 -22.13 1.75
C MET A 1 16.16 -21.57 3.09
N PRO A 2 17.41 -21.08 3.24
CA PRO A 2 17.77 -20.22 4.40
C PRO A 2 17.61 -18.71 4.10
N THR A 3 17.76 -18.30 2.83
CA THR A 3 17.71 -16.90 2.39
C THR A 3 16.32 -16.27 2.56
N LEU A 4 15.25 -17.03 2.31
CA LEU A 4 13.87 -16.55 2.48
C LEU A 4 13.56 -16.19 3.94
N ALA A 5 14.06 -16.99 4.90
CA ALA A 5 13.85 -16.76 6.33
C ALA A 5 14.57 -15.49 6.81
N VAL A 6 15.79 -15.25 6.33
CA VAL A 6 16.57 -14.04 6.66
C VAL A 6 15.89 -12.78 6.11
N ILE A 7 15.42 -12.82 4.85
CA ILE A 7 14.70 -11.69 4.24
C ILE A 7 13.39 -11.43 4.99
N ALA A 8 12.64 -12.48 5.35
CA ALA A 8 11.41 -12.34 6.12
C ALA A 8 11.67 -11.73 7.51
N CYS A 9 12.70 -12.18 8.23
CA CYS A 9 13.08 -11.60 9.52
C CYS A 9 13.44 -10.12 9.39
N ILE A 10 14.27 -9.75 8.42
CA ILE A 10 14.69 -8.35 8.21
C ILE A 10 13.51 -7.46 7.82
N ALA A 11 12.53 -7.98 7.07
CA ALA A 11 11.34 -7.23 6.69
C ALA A 11 10.33 -7.09 7.84
N VAL A 12 10.15 -8.13 8.66
CA VAL A 12 9.16 -8.17 9.75
C VAL A 12 9.67 -7.42 11.00
N PHE A 13 10.97 -7.44 11.26
CA PHE A 13 11.60 -6.77 12.40
C PHE A 13 11.29 -5.26 12.50
N PRO A 14 11.43 -4.43 11.44
CA PRO A 14 11.07 -3.01 11.50
C PRO A 14 9.57 -2.82 11.70
N PHE A 15 8.71 -3.69 11.14
CA PHE A 15 7.26 -3.62 11.35
C PHE A 15 6.87 -3.81 12.83
N ILE A 16 7.47 -4.76 13.53
CA ILE A 16 7.22 -5.00 14.97
C ILE A 16 7.67 -3.79 15.80
N ILE A 17 8.80 -3.19 15.45
CA ILE A 17 9.34 -2.00 16.12
C ILE A 17 8.47 -0.78 15.85
N THR A 18 8.07 -0.53 14.61
CA THR A 18 7.15 0.56 14.25
C THR A 18 5.78 0.38 14.88
N ALA A 19 5.28 -0.87 14.98
CA ALA A 19 4.05 -1.17 15.71
C ALA A 19 4.17 -0.81 17.20
N ASN A 20 5.27 -1.20 17.87
CA ASN A 20 5.53 -0.81 19.26
C ASN A 20 5.72 0.71 19.45
N TYR A 21 6.34 1.39 18.49
CA TYR A 21 6.44 2.85 18.48
C TYR A 21 5.11 3.55 18.23
N SER A 22 4.18 2.94 17.49
CA SER A 22 2.85 3.50 17.24
C SER A 22 2.02 3.67 18.53
N PHE A 23 2.27 2.82 19.53
CA PHE A 23 1.68 2.91 20.87
C PHE A 23 2.35 3.95 21.78
N HIS A 24 3.49 4.51 21.38
CA HIS A 24 4.23 5.51 22.15
C HIS A 24 4.21 6.87 21.44
N THR A 25 3.61 7.88 22.07
CA THR A 25 3.63 9.25 21.53
C THR A 25 5.02 9.86 21.69
N ILE A 26 5.85 9.79 20.64
CA ILE A 26 7.10 10.55 20.59
C ILE A 26 6.77 11.96 20.09
N LYS A 27 6.44 12.87 21.02
CA LYS A 27 6.46 14.31 20.74
C LYS A 27 7.91 14.78 20.81
N LEU A 28 8.53 14.99 19.65
CA LEU A 28 9.89 15.56 19.55
C LEU A 28 10.03 17.00 20.09
N ASN A 29 8.92 17.66 20.48
CA ASN A 29 8.84 19.10 20.68
C ASN A 29 8.72 19.56 22.15
N VAL A 30 8.71 18.64 23.13
CA VAL A 30 8.64 18.99 24.57
C VAL A 30 9.30 17.89 25.43
N PRO A 31 10.58 18.04 25.83
CA PRO A 31 11.31 16.98 26.55
C PRO A 31 10.89 16.78 28.02
N HIS A 32 10.12 17.71 28.60
CA HIS A 32 9.88 17.79 30.06
C HIS A 32 8.61 17.04 30.54
N LEU A 33 7.65 16.77 29.65
CA LEU A 33 6.44 16.01 29.98
C LEU A 33 6.70 14.56 29.59
N GLY A 34 7.15 13.76 30.56
CA GLY A 34 7.60 12.38 30.38
C GLY A 34 6.68 11.52 29.52
N ARG A 35 7.25 10.43 28.98
CA ARG A 35 6.62 9.47 28.04
C ARG A 35 5.24 9.00 28.55
N PRO A 36 4.10 9.62 28.15
CA PRO A 36 2.81 9.14 28.59
C PRO A 36 2.53 7.87 27.77
N TYR A 37 2.14 6.80 28.44
CA TYR A 37 1.62 5.60 27.78
C TYR A 37 0.22 5.97 27.28
N VAL A 38 0.07 6.26 25.98
CA VAL A 38 -1.18 6.85 25.44
C VAL A 38 -2.08 5.82 24.76
N GLU A 39 -1.82 4.54 25.01
CA GLU A 39 -2.62 3.39 24.53
C GLU A 39 -3.13 3.58 23.08
N PHE A 40 -4.43 3.85 22.91
CA PHE A 40 -5.11 4.05 21.62
C PHE A 40 -5.47 5.51 21.31
N GLU A 41 -5.17 6.45 22.18
CA GLU A 41 -5.59 7.85 22.04
C GLU A 41 -4.93 8.52 20.82
N ASN A 42 -3.72 8.07 20.46
CA ASN A 42 -3.04 8.50 19.24
C ASN A 42 -3.82 8.09 17.97
N TYR A 43 -4.37 6.89 17.94
CA TYR A 43 -5.20 6.40 16.84
C TYR A 43 -6.52 7.15 16.75
N ILE A 44 -7.20 7.39 17.88
CA ILE A 44 -8.46 8.15 17.91
C ILE A 44 -8.23 9.59 17.44
N ARG A 45 -7.13 10.23 17.86
CA ARG A 45 -6.79 11.60 17.46
C ARG A 45 -6.38 11.70 15.98
N LEU A 46 -5.66 10.70 15.45
CA LEU A 46 -5.35 10.61 14.03
C LEU A 46 -6.63 10.43 13.20
N LEU A 47 -7.48 9.47 13.57
CA LEU A 47 -8.73 9.16 12.89
C LEU A 47 -9.74 10.32 12.94
N SER A 48 -9.72 11.12 14.01
CA SER A 48 -10.59 12.30 14.20
C SER A 48 -10.05 13.58 13.54
N SER A 49 -8.82 13.56 13.02
CA SER A 49 -8.26 14.72 12.34
C SER A 49 -8.80 14.86 10.91
N SER A 50 -9.38 16.01 10.57
CA SER A 50 -9.89 16.29 9.21
C SER A 50 -8.85 15.97 8.13
N ARG A 51 -7.58 16.32 8.37
CA ARG A 51 -6.48 16.06 7.44
C ARG A 51 -6.25 14.57 7.18
N PHE A 52 -6.38 13.71 8.19
CA PHE A 52 -6.24 12.26 7.99
C PHE A 52 -7.42 11.72 7.19
N THR A 53 -8.65 12.12 7.55
CA THR A 53 -9.85 11.69 6.82
C THR A 53 -9.84 12.14 5.37
N ASP A 54 -9.38 13.37 5.09
CA ASP A 54 -9.28 13.91 3.73
C ASP A 54 -8.21 13.19 2.92
N SER A 55 -7.00 13.00 3.46
CA SER A 55 -5.95 12.23 2.80
C SER A 55 -6.36 10.78 2.56
N PHE A 56 -7.01 10.14 3.55
CA PHE A 56 -7.50 8.77 3.43
C PHE A 56 -8.53 8.64 2.31
N LYS A 57 -9.50 9.57 2.23
CA LYS A 57 -10.49 9.60 1.14
C LYS A 57 -9.84 9.78 -0.22
N ILE A 58 -8.88 10.68 -0.35
CA ILE A 58 -8.16 10.92 -1.63
C ILE A 58 -7.38 9.67 -2.04
N THR A 59 -6.63 9.05 -1.12
CA THR A 59 -5.87 7.83 -1.41
C THR A 59 -6.80 6.67 -1.77
N LEU A 60 -7.91 6.50 -1.05
CA LEU A 60 -8.87 5.45 -1.33
C LEU A 60 -9.53 5.66 -2.70
N PHE A 61 -9.98 6.88 -2.98
CA PHE A 61 -10.57 7.23 -4.28
C PHE A 61 -9.57 6.98 -5.42
N PHE A 62 -8.34 7.45 -5.28
CA PHE A 62 -7.29 7.24 -6.28
C PHE A 62 -7.03 5.75 -6.50
N ALA A 63 -6.83 4.97 -5.43
CA ALA A 63 -6.58 3.54 -5.52
C ALA A 63 -7.75 2.80 -6.18
N SER A 64 -9.00 3.11 -5.79
CA SER A 64 -10.19 2.51 -6.39
C SER A 64 -10.30 2.81 -7.89
N VAL A 65 -10.12 4.06 -8.30
CA VAL A 65 -10.18 4.46 -9.72
C VAL A 65 -9.08 3.78 -10.52
N VAL A 66 -7.85 3.76 -10.01
CA VAL A 66 -6.70 3.13 -10.69
C VAL A 66 -6.91 1.64 -10.84
N VAL A 67 -7.32 0.93 -9.78
CA VAL A 67 -7.54 -0.52 -9.82
C VAL A 67 -8.66 -0.87 -10.79
N VAL A 68 -9.78 -0.14 -10.77
CA VAL A 68 -10.88 -0.35 -11.71
C VAL A 68 -10.42 -0.14 -13.15
N ALA A 69 -9.72 0.97 -13.42
CA ALA A 69 -9.17 1.22 -14.75
C ALA A 69 -8.20 0.11 -15.19
N GLN A 70 -7.28 -0.31 -14.32
CA GLN A 70 -6.31 -1.36 -14.59
C GLN A 70 -6.99 -2.70 -14.87
N LEU A 71 -8.05 -3.05 -14.14
CA LEU A 71 -8.83 -4.26 -14.38
C LEU A 71 -9.56 -4.19 -15.72
N LEU A 72 -10.17 -3.05 -16.06
CA LEU A 72 -10.85 -2.86 -17.35
C LEU A 72 -9.87 -3.00 -18.52
N PHE A 73 -8.71 -2.33 -18.46
CA PHE A 73 -7.70 -2.43 -19.51
C PHE A 73 -7.07 -3.82 -19.57
N GLY A 74 -6.72 -4.40 -18.41
CA GLY A 74 -6.14 -5.73 -18.33
C GLY A 74 -7.09 -6.80 -18.87
N LEU A 75 -8.38 -6.72 -18.52
CA LEU A 75 -9.41 -7.61 -19.05
C LEU A 75 -9.66 -7.39 -20.54
N ALA A 76 -9.70 -6.14 -21.01
CA ALA A 76 -9.86 -5.85 -22.43
C ALA A 76 -8.73 -6.47 -23.26
N ILE A 77 -7.48 -6.30 -22.83
CA ILE A 77 -6.31 -6.91 -23.47
C ILE A 77 -6.40 -8.44 -23.39
N ALA A 78 -6.73 -9.00 -22.23
CA ALA A 78 -6.87 -10.44 -22.03
C ALA A 78 -7.96 -11.04 -22.93
N LEU A 79 -9.10 -10.39 -23.10
CA LEU A 79 -10.18 -10.83 -23.98
C LEU A 79 -9.80 -10.78 -25.46
N VAL A 80 -9.10 -9.72 -25.88
CA VAL A 80 -8.52 -9.63 -27.24
C VAL A 80 -7.50 -10.76 -27.47
N LEU A 81 -6.71 -11.10 -26.45
CA LEU A 81 -5.70 -12.15 -26.52
C LEU A 81 -6.29 -13.57 -26.49
N ASN A 82 -7.38 -13.77 -25.74
CA ASN A 82 -8.01 -15.07 -25.49
C ASN A 82 -8.96 -15.52 -26.61
N LYS A 83 -9.60 -14.59 -27.34
CA LYS A 83 -10.34 -14.99 -28.55
C LYS A 83 -9.36 -15.43 -29.63
N GLU A 84 -9.60 -16.61 -30.22
CA GLU A 84 -8.85 -17.13 -31.36
C GLU A 84 -8.68 -16.04 -32.43
N PHE A 85 -7.44 -15.56 -32.55
CA PHE A 85 -7.13 -14.32 -33.22
C PHE A 85 -7.43 -14.32 -34.72
N LYS A 86 -8.12 -13.27 -35.16
CA LYS A 86 -8.02 -12.69 -36.51
C LYS A 86 -6.83 -11.69 -36.64
N GLY A 87 -6.02 -11.52 -35.59
CA GLY A 87 -4.91 -10.53 -35.47
C GLY A 87 -3.59 -11.09 -34.92
N ARG A 88 -3.39 -12.41 -35.03
CA ARG A 88 -2.24 -13.18 -34.49
C ARG A 88 -0.88 -12.68 -35.00
N GLY A 89 -0.86 -12.06 -36.18
CA GLY A 89 0.35 -11.54 -36.82
C GLY A 89 0.89 -10.23 -36.21
N ALA A 90 0.02 -9.32 -35.76
CA ALA A 90 0.45 -8.01 -35.27
C ALA A 90 1.17 -8.10 -33.91
N ILE A 91 0.67 -8.95 -33.01
CA ILE A 91 1.22 -9.08 -31.65
C ILE A 91 2.54 -9.84 -31.64
N ARG A 92 2.71 -10.87 -32.51
CA ARG A 92 4.01 -11.54 -32.67
C ARG A 92 5.09 -10.60 -33.22
N ALA A 93 4.74 -9.66 -34.11
CA ALA A 93 5.69 -8.72 -34.68
C ALA A 93 6.24 -7.73 -33.63
N THR A 94 5.43 -7.29 -32.66
CA THR A 94 5.88 -6.39 -31.58
C THR A 94 6.64 -7.10 -30.46
N ILE A 95 6.37 -8.39 -30.21
CA ILE A 95 7.09 -9.16 -29.18
C ILE A 95 8.48 -9.64 -29.67
N LEU A 96 8.65 -9.81 -30.98
CA LEU A 96 9.93 -10.22 -31.58
C LEU A 96 10.84 -9.03 -31.94
N ALA A 97 10.35 -7.79 -31.87
CA ALA A 97 11.11 -6.56 -32.07
C ALA A 97 11.53 -5.96 -30.73
#